data_AF-C5LUM1-F1
#
_entry.id   AF-C5LUM1-F1
#
_cell.length_a   1.000
_cell.length_b   1.000
_cell.length_c   1.000
_cell.angle_alpha   90.00
_cell.angle_beta   90.00
_cell.angle_gamma   90.00
#
_symmetry.space_group_name_H-M   'P 1'
#
loop_
_entity.id
_entity.type
_entity.pdbx_description
1 polymer ?
#
loop_
_entity_poly.entity_id
_entity_poly.type
_entity_poly.pdbx_seq_one_letter_code
_entity_poly.pdbx_strand_id
1 'polypeptide(L)' 'YVIIPEECKTLNTQSLKLRELPEDVLPGESPRSICVCCTGYLTDKVCLNNDKWNWSLYE' A
#
# COMPACT_ATOMS: atom_id res chain seq x y z
N TYR A 1 15.60 -31.70 -5.00
CA TYR A 1 14.28 -31.16 -4.64
C TYR A 1 13.73 -30.40 -5.83
N VAL A 2 12.45 -30.58 -6.15
CA VAL A 2 11.78 -29.90 -7.27
C VAL A 2 10.49 -29.30 -6.72
N ILE A 3 10.16 -28.07 -7.11
CA ILE A 3 8.89 -27.41 -6.79
C ILE A 3 7.89 -27.84 -7.87
N ILE A 4 6.71 -28.33 -7.46
CA ILE A 4 5.59 -28.65 -8.36
C ILE A 4 4.64 -27.44 -8.35
N PRO A 5 4.66 -26.56 -9.37
CA PRO A 5 3.92 -25.30 -9.32
C PRO A 5 2.40 -25.49 -9.22
N GLU A 6 1.88 -26.57 -9.77
CA GLU A 6 0.45 -26.92 -9.79
C GLU A 6 -0.10 -27.28 -8.42
N GLU A 7 0.75 -27.75 -7.51
CA GLU A 7 0.38 -28.10 -6.14
C GLU A 7 0.62 -26.95 -5.15
N CYS A 8 1.09 -25.80 -5.63
CA CYS A 8 1.40 -24.66 -4.78
C CYS A 8 0.13 -23.86 -4.45
N LYS A 9 -0.03 -23.52 -3.16
CA LYS A 9 -0.99 -22.50 -2.74
C LYS A 9 -0.36 -21.12 -2.90
N THR A 10 -1.03 -20.26 -3.66
CA THR A 10 -0.59 -18.88 -3.91
C THR A 10 -1.45 -17.89 -3.13
N LEU A 11 -0.88 -16.72 -2.87
CA LEU A 11 -1.58 -15.59 -2.26
C LEU A 11 -1.33 -14.34 -3.10
N ASN A 12 -2.38 -13.56 -3.33
CA ASN A 12 -2.26 -12.28 -4.00
C ASN A 12 -1.45 -11.30 -3.13
N THR A 13 -0.54 -10.58 -3.76
CA THR A 13 0.24 -9.51 -3.13
C THR A 13 0.28 -8.29 -4.05
N GLN A 14 0.28 -7.10 -3.48
CA GLN A 14 0.33 -5.83 -4.20
C GLN A 14 1.23 -4.85 -3.45
N SER A 15 2.14 -4.21 -4.18
CA SER A 15 3.01 -3.17 -3.62
C SER A 15 2.44 -1.79 -3.94
N LEU A 16 2.27 -0.96 -2.91
CA LEU A 16 1.79 0.41 -3.03
C LEU A 16 2.84 1.40 -2.54
N LYS A 17 2.96 2.53 -3.24
CA LYS A 17 3.79 3.66 -2.81
C LYS A 17 2.90 4.73 -2.19
N LEU A 18 2.92 4.84 -0.87
CA LEU A 18 2.19 5.87 -0.16
C LEU A 18 3.07 7.11 0.00
N ARG A 19 2.47 8.29 -0.04
CA ARG A 19 3.13 9.57 0.25
C ARG A 19 2.49 10.18 1.49
N GLU A 20 3.28 10.99 2.19
CA GLU A 20 2.77 11.86 3.24
C GLU A 20 1.66 12.76 2.72
N LEU A 21 0.74 13.13 3.61
CA LEU A 21 -0.27 14.14 3.33
C LEU A 21 0.42 15.49 3.14
N PRO A 22 -0.08 16.34 2.22
CA PRO A 22 0.57 17.61 1.91
C PRO A 22 0.66 18.55 3.12
N GLU A 23 -0.29 18.48 4.05
CA GLU A 23 -0.31 19.25 5.31
C GLU A 23 0.81 18.88 6.30
N ASP A 24 1.31 17.64 6.23
CA ASP A 24 2.35 17.13 7.13
C ASP A 24 3.77 17.37 6.60
N VAL A 25 3.89 17.90 5.37
CA VAL A 25 5.18 18.16 4.72
C VAL A 25 5.73 19.50 5.19
N LEU A 26 6.98 19.49 5.64
CA LEU A 26 7.66 20.71 6.06
C LEU A 26 7.77 21.70 4.89
N PRO A 27 7.56 23.01 5.12
CA PRO A 27 7.65 24.02 4.07
C PRO A 27 8.99 23.96 3.33
N GLY A 28 8.94 23.81 2.01
CA GLY A 28 10.12 23.73 1.15
C GLY A 28 10.73 22.34 1.01
N GLU A 29 10.20 21.32 1.71
CA GLU A 29 10.61 19.92 1.52
C GLU A 29 9.67 19.17 0.55
N SER A 30 10.16 18.07 -0.02
CA SER A 30 9.34 17.16 -0.81
C SER A 30 8.66 16.12 0.08
N PRO A 31 7.41 15.71 -0.20
CA PRO A 31 6.72 14.67 0.58
C PRO A 31 7.52 13.37 0.61
N ARG A 32 7.71 12.78 1.79
CA ARG A 32 8.35 11.47 1.91
C ARG A 32 7.39 10.38 1.43
N SER A 33 7.96 9.24 1.06
CA SER A 33 7.19 8.11 0.56
C SER A 33 7.62 6.79 1.20
N ILE A 34 6.65 5.92 1.45
CA ILE A 34 6.86 4.56 1.98
C ILE A 34 6.29 3.52 1.01
N CYS A 35 6.93 2.36 0.94
CA CYS A 35 6.44 1.21 0.19
C CYS A 35 5.72 0.25 1.14
N VAL A 36 4.47 -0.10 0.82
CA VAL A 36 3.65 -1.02 1.61
C VAL A 36 3.30 -2.23 0.77
N CYS A 37 3.37 -3.42 1.37
CA CYS A 37 2.94 -4.67 0.76
C CYS A 37 1.56 -5.05 1.30
N CYS A 38 0.55 -5.01 0.45
CA CYS A 38 -0.79 -5.49 0.71
C CYS A 38 -0.90 -6.96 0.30
N THR A 39 -1.61 -7.76 1.10
CA THR A 39 -1.73 -9.20 0.88
C THR A 39 -3.19 -9.64 0.97
N GLY A 40 -3.55 -10.70 0.24
CA GLY A 40 -4.89 -11.29 0.26
C GLY A 40 -5.99 -10.28 -0.06
N TYR A 41 -6.93 -10.09 0.86
CA TYR A 41 -8.11 -9.23 0.67
C TYR A 41 -7.81 -7.73 0.63
N LEU A 42 -6.59 -7.31 0.98
CA LEU A 42 -6.17 -5.91 0.93
C LEU A 42 -5.68 -5.50 -0.47
N THR A 43 -5.40 -6.48 -1.33
CA THR A 43 -5.05 -6.24 -2.73
C THR A 43 -6.23 -5.59 -3.47
N ASP A 44 -5.92 -4.60 -4.32
CA ASP A 44 -6.84 -3.85 -5.18
C ASP A 44 -7.95 -3.08 -4.44
N LYS A 45 -7.78 -2.85 -3.13
CA LYS A 45 -8.71 -2.03 -2.33
C LYS A 45 -8.53 -0.53 -2.53
N VAL A 46 -7.38 -0.11 -3.06
CA VAL A 46 -7.03 1.29 -3.27
C VAL A 46 -6.65 1.52 -4.73
N CYS A 47 -7.29 2.50 -5.37
CA CYS A 47 -6.86 2.99 -6.68
C CYS A 47 -5.85 4.13 -6.52
N LEU A 48 -4.98 4.29 -7.53
CA LEU A 48 -4.06 5.42 -7.65
C LEU A 48 -4.88 6.74 -7.65
N ASN A 49 -4.45 7.72 -6.85
CA ASN A 49 -5.16 8.99 -6.55
C ASN A 49 -6.44 8.87 -5.71
N ASN A 50 -6.46 7.98 -4.72
CA ASN A 50 -7.52 8.01 -3.71
C ASN A 50 -7.12 8.94 -2.54
N ASP A 51 -7.52 10.21 -2.62
CA ASP A 51 -7.28 11.24 -1.59
C ASP A 51 -8.06 10.99 -0.27
N LYS A 52 -8.82 9.89 -0.19
CA LYS A 52 -9.74 9.59 0.92
C LYS A 52 -9.15 8.78 2.07
N TRP A 53 -7.89 8.35 2.02
CA TRP A 53 -7.25 7.68 3.15
C TRP A 53 -6.71 8.70 4.17
N ASN A 54 -7.55 9.66 4.51
CA ASN A 54 -7.43 10.41 5.76
C ASN A 54 -7.82 9.41 6.85
N TRP A 55 -6.81 8.91 7.56
CA TRP A 55 -6.97 8.02 8.70
C TRP A 55 -8.10 8.54 9.58
N SER A 56 -9.18 7.76 9.67
CA SER A 56 -10.17 7.89 10.72
C SER A 56 -9.50 7.59 12.06
N LEU A 57 -8.78 8.59 12.58
CA LEU A 57 -8.52 8.79 14.00
C LEU A 57 -9.80 9.36 14.60
N TYR A 58 -10.79 8.48 14.75
CA TYR A 58 -11.84 8.62 15.76
C TYR A 58 -12.00 7.25 16.38
N GLU A 59 -11.11 6.93 17.31
CA GLU A 59 -11.42 6.62 18.71
C GLU A 59 -10.30 7.18 19.60
#